data_AF-J3L809-F1
#
_entry.id   AF-J3L809-F1
#
_cell.length_a   1.000
_cell.length_b   1.000
_cell.length_c   1.000
_cell.angle_alpha   90.00
_cell.angle_beta   90.00
_cell.angle_gamma   90.00
#
_symmetry.space_group_name_H-M   'P 1'
#
loop_
_entity.id
_entity.type
_entity.pdbx_description
1 polymer ?
#
loop_
_entity_poly.entity_id
_entity_poly.type
_entity_poly.pdbx_seq_one_letter_code
_entity_poly.pdbx_strand_id
1 'polypeptide(L)'
;MAYFNSRDTSMRTLERVNEEACKKACLGDCACMAAQFVYGFDPNDGYCYLQSEVLSLETMRPEIFHYNSTMHIKIAQGKSPRRLF
;
A
#
# COMPACT_ATOMS: atom_id res chain seq x y z
N MET A 1 -11.95 -4.52 -16.96
CA MET A 1 -12.52 -5.18 -15.77
C MET A 1 -11.71 -4.72 -14.57
N ALA A 2 -12.22 -3.77 -13.79
CA ALA A 2 -11.61 -3.38 -12.51
C ALA A 2 -12.53 -3.87 -11.40
N TYR A 3 -12.22 -5.04 -10.84
CA TYR A 3 -13.06 -5.73 -9.84
C TYR A 3 -13.13 -4.97 -8.50
N PHE A 4 -12.29 -3.94 -8.30
CA PHE A 4 -12.11 -3.24 -7.02
C PHE A 4 -12.16 -1.70 -7.13
N ASN A 5 -12.96 -1.14 -8.04
CA ASN A 5 -13.22 0.32 -8.06
C ASN A 5 -14.65 0.62 -7.60
N SER A 6 -14.96 0.27 -6.35
CA SER A 6 -16.15 0.81 -5.69
C SER A 6 -15.83 2.22 -5.22
N ARG A 7 -16.68 3.13 -5.68
CA ARG A 7 -16.53 4.59 -5.66
C ARG A 7 -16.79 5.22 -4.28
N ASP A 8 -16.64 4.43 -3.21
CA ASP A 8 -16.92 4.81 -1.82
C ASP A 8 -15.66 4.59 -0.95
N THR A 9 -14.75 5.57 -0.99
CA THR A 9 -13.81 5.95 0.09
C THR A 9 -12.92 4.90 0.78
N SER A 10 -12.21 4.01 0.07
CA SER A 10 -11.16 3.16 0.70
C SER A 10 -9.73 3.35 0.18
N MET A 11 -9.55 4.12 -0.91
CA MET A 11 -8.27 4.22 -1.60
C MET A 11 -7.81 5.66 -1.79
N ARG A 12 -6.73 6.06 -1.10
CA ARG A 12 -6.03 7.33 -1.38
C ARG A 12 -4.87 7.05 -2.32
N THR A 13 -4.76 7.82 -3.39
CA THR A 13 -3.69 7.68 -4.39
C THR A 13 -2.66 8.79 -4.23
N LEU A 14 -1.38 8.43 -4.28
CA LEU A 14 -0.26 9.36 -4.44
C LEU A 14 0.45 9.03 -5.74
N GLU A 15 0.85 10.06 -6.48
CA GLU A 15 1.50 9.94 -7.78
C GLU A 15 2.92 10.50 -7.70
N ARG A 16 3.81 10.03 -8.56
CA ARG A 16 5.21 10.47 -8.64
C ARG A 16 5.95 10.34 -7.31
N VAL A 17 5.69 9.23 -6.62
CA VAL A 17 6.30 8.90 -5.33
C VAL A 17 7.18 7.67 -5.46
N ASN A 18 8.11 7.50 -4.52
CA ASN A 18 8.85 6.27 -4.34
C ASN A 18 8.21 5.38 -3.26
N GLU A 19 8.70 4.15 -3.16
CA GLU A 19 8.19 3.15 -2.22
C GLU A 19 8.26 3.62 -0.75
N GLU A 20 9.32 4.34 -0.36
CA GLU A 20 9.47 4.83 1.01
C GLU A 20 8.44 5.90 1.37
N ALA A 21 8.16 6.83 0.47
CA ALA A 21 7.12 7.83 0.64
C ALA A 21 5.75 7.16 0.78
N CYS A 22 5.49 6.11 0.00
CA CYS A 22 4.27 5.31 0.08
C CYS A 22 4.09 4.64 1.47
N LYS A 23 5.16 4.00 1.99
CA LYS A 23 5.17 3.42 3.35
C LYS A 23 4.92 4.48 4.42
N LYS A 24 5.62 5.61 4.37
CA LYS A 24 5.49 6.71 5.34
C LYS A 24 4.07 7.29 5.35
N ALA A 25 3.47 7.46 4.17
CA ALA A 25 2.10 7.95 4.05
C ALA A 25 1.10 7.02 4.74
N CYS A 26 1.21 5.70 4.53
CA CYS A 26 0.35 4.73 5.22
C CYS A 26 0.57 4.69 6.74
N LEU A 27 1.82 4.84 7.19
CA LEU A 27 2.11 4.91 8.62
C LEU A 27 1.44 6.13 9.26
N GLY A 28 1.44 7.28 8.57
CA GLY A 28 0.81 8.53 9.02
C GLY A 28 -0.72 8.58 8.89
N ASP A 29 -1.32 7.70 8.10
CA ASP A 29 -2.78 7.60 7.96
C ASP A 29 -3.34 6.52 8.90
N CYS A 30 -4.23 6.91 9.83
CA CYS A 30 -4.84 5.99 10.79
C CYS A 30 -5.81 5.00 10.15
N ALA A 31 -6.40 5.35 9.00
CA ALA A 31 -7.28 4.45 8.27
C ALA A 31 -6.48 3.45 7.42
N CYS A 32 -5.23 3.76 7.06
CA CYS A 32 -4.44 2.90 6.19
C CYS A 32 -4.03 1.59 6.87
N MET A 33 -4.40 0.47 6.24
CA MET A 33 -4.01 -0.88 6.64
C MET A 33 -2.94 -1.46 5.72
N ALA A 34 -2.85 -1.02 4.47
CA ALA A 34 -1.78 -1.41 3.56
C ALA A 34 -1.47 -0.35 2.50
N ALA A 35 -0.26 -0.41 1.95
CA ALA A 35 0.20 0.45 0.88
C ALA A 35 0.66 -0.40 -0.30
N GLN A 36 -0.05 -0.27 -1.43
CA GLN A 36 0.39 -0.85 -2.69
C GLN A 36 1.22 0.17 -3.44
N PHE A 37 2.42 -0.21 -3.85
CA PHE A 37 3.28 0.59 -4.70
C PHE A 37 3.37 -0.07 -6.08
N VAL A 38 3.22 0.72 -7.13
CA VAL A 38 3.25 0.28 -8.53
C VAL A 38 4.14 1.23 -9.32
N TYR A 39 5.08 0.71 -10.09
CA TYR A 39 5.93 1.51 -10.96
C TYR A 39 6.26 0.79 -12.26
N GLY A 40 6.50 1.57 -13.32
CA GLY A 40 6.96 1.07 -14.61
C GLY A 40 8.48 0.93 -14.64
N PHE A 41 9.14 1.89 -15.29
CA PHE A 41 10.59 1.90 -15.43
C PHE A 41 11.32 2.59 -14.27
N ASP A 42 10.81 3.74 -13.80
CA ASP A 42 11.44 4.53 -12.74
C ASP A 42 10.75 4.27 -11.38
N PRO A 43 11.47 3.72 -10.38
CA PRO A 43 10.92 3.51 -9.04
C PRO A 43 10.68 4.81 -8.25
N ASN A 44 11.08 5.98 -8.77
CA ASN A 44 10.77 7.29 -8.18
C ASN A 44 9.52 7.95 -8.79
N ASP A 45 9.03 7.45 -9.92
CA ASP A 45 7.84 7.94 -10.61
C ASP A 45 6.71 6.91 -10.55
N GLY A 46 6.46 6.38 -9.35
CA GLY A 46 5.45 5.36 -9.11
C GLY A 46 4.11 5.91 -8.62
N TYR A 47 3.13 5.03 -8.64
CA TYR A 47 1.81 5.22 -8.03
C TYR A 47 1.74 4.47 -6.71
N CYS A 48 1.19 5.12 -5.69
CA CYS A 48 0.94 4.53 -4.39
C CYS A 48 -0.56 4.52 -4.12
N TYR A 49 -1.10 3.37 -3.76
CA TYR A 49 -2.50 3.18 -3.38
C TYR A 49 -2.56 2.77 -1.91
N LEU A 50 -3.03 3.69 -1.07
CA LEU A 50 -3.26 3.45 0.35
C LEU A 50 -4.62 2.79 0.52
N GLN A 51 -4.62 1.57 1.03
CA GLN A 51 -5.81 0.75 1.25
C GLN A 51 -6.26 0.88 2.71
N SER A 52 -7.51 1.28 2.92
CA SER A 52 -8.10 1.30 4.27
C SER A 52 -8.59 -0.06 4.74
N GLU A 53 -8.68 -1.04 3.84
CA GLU A 53 -9.10 -2.41 4.12
C GLU A 53 -8.33 -3.36 3.19
N VAL A 54 -8.00 -4.57 3.68
CA VAL A 54 -7.36 -5.61 2.89
C VAL A 54 -8.10 -6.93 3.11
N LEU A 55 -8.85 -7.34 2.09
CA LEU A 55 -9.66 -8.57 2.14
C LEU A 55 -8.94 -9.77 1.53
N SER A 56 -8.19 -9.55 0.45
CA SER A 56 -7.42 -10.58 -0.25
C SER A 56 -6.14 -9.99 -0.84
N LEU A 57 -5.14 -10.85 -1.04
CA LEU A 57 -3.90 -10.50 -1.73
C LEU A 57 -3.62 -11.52 -2.82
N GLU A 58 -3.11 -11.03 -3.95
CA GLU A 58 -2.61 -11.86 -5.04
C GLU A 58 -1.19 -11.44 -5.39
N THR A 59 -0.36 -12.40 -5.75
CA THR A 59 1.01 -12.14 -6.20
C THR A 59 1.00 -11.56 -7.59
N MET A 60 1.62 -10.38 -7.75
CA MET A 60 1.81 -9.76 -9.05
C MET A 60 2.77 -10.59 -9.92
N ARG A 61 2.45 -10.78 -11.21
CA ARG A 61 3.28 -11.48 -12.19
C ARG A 61 3.90 -10.48 -13.20
N PRO A 62 5.13 -10.00 -12.99
CA PRO A 62 5.75 -8.98 -13.83
C PRO A 62 5.83 -9.37 -15.31
N GLU A 63 5.94 -10.68 -15.60
CA GLU A 63 6.06 -11.22 -16.96
C GLU A 63 4.79 -10.98 -17.80
N ILE A 64 3.64 -10.87 -17.14
CA ILE A 64 2.33 -10.70 -17.80
C ILE A 64 1.96 -9.22 -17.89
N PHE A 65 2.29 -8.45 -16.85
CA PHE A 65 1.76 -7.10 -16.67
C PHE A 65 2.75 -5.99 -17.02
N HIS A 66 4.04 -6.31 -17.20
CA HIS A 66 5.10 -5.37 -17.58
C HIS A 66 5.28 -4.15 -16.64
N TYR A 67 4.86 -4.28 -15.38
CA TYR A 67 5.18 -3.33 -14.32
C TYR A 67 5.70 -4.08 -13.09
N ASN A 68 6.17 -3.35 -12.09
CA ASN A 68 6.53 -3.91 -10.80
C ASN A 68 5.53 -3.42 -9.75
N SER A 69 5.12 -4.31 -8.84
CA SER A 69 4.26 -3.96 -7.74
C SER A 69 4.73 -4.62 -6.45
N THR A 70 4.70 -3.85 -5.37
CA THR A 70 4.89 -4.34 -4.01
C THR A 70 3.68 -3.96 -3.15
N MET A 71 3.36 -4.81 -2.18
CA MET A 71 2.29 -4.59 -1.22
C MET A 71 2.87 -4.63 0.19
N HIS A 72 2.64 -3.57 0.96
CA HIS A 72 3.12 -3.44 2.35
C HIS A 72 1.95 -3.44 3.31
N ILE A 73 1.85 -4.46 4.14
CA ILE A 73 0.80 -4.57 5.17
C ILE A 73 1.29 -3.86 6.44
N LYS A 74 0.48 -2.94 6.96
CA LYS A 74 0.73 -2.26 8.23
C LYS A 74 0.40 -3.22 9.38
N ILE A 75 1.44 -3.66 10.09
CA ILE A 75 1.29 -4.51 11.28
C ILE A 75 1.44 -3.66 12.54
N ALA A 76 0.70 -4.00 13.59
CA ALA A 76 0.96 -3.44 14.91
C ALA A 76 2.31 -3.99 15.40
N GLN A 77 3.26 -3.11 15.73
CA GLN A 77 4.39 -3.53 16.55
C GLN A 77 3.80 -4.01 17.87
N GLY A 78 3.94 -5.31 18.17
CA GLY A 78 3.45 -5.89 19.41
C GLY A 78 3.85 -5.00 20.58
N LYS A 79 2.89 -4.67 21.45
CA LYS A 79 3.19 -3.89 22.65
C LYS A 79 4.40 -4.56 23.32
N SER A 80 5.55 -3.89 23.40
CA SER A 80 6.52 -4.23 24.44
C SER A 80 5.72 -4.33 25.74
N PRO A 81 5.91 -5.37 26.57
CA PRO A 81 5.05 -5.60 27.73
C PRO A 81 4.89 -4.28 28.46
N ARG A 82 3.64 -3.76 28.49
CA ARG A 82 3.33 -2.56 29.25
C ARG A 82 3.79 -2.89 30.66
N ARG A 83 4.85 -2.25 31.15
CA ARG A 83 5.14 -2.23 32.58
C ARG A 83 3.95 -1.55 33.22
N LEU A 84 3.03 -2.36 33.72
CA LEU A 84 2.04 -1.94 34.68
C LEU A 84 2.84 -1.60 35.95
N PHE A 85 2.92 -0.31 36.24
CA PHE A 85 3.23 0.20 37.58
C PHE A 85 1.93 0.31 38.36
#